data_AF-A0A3M6JZK6-F1
#
_entry.id   AF-A0A3M6JZK6-F1
#
_cell.length_a   1.000
_cell.length_b   1.000
_cell.length_c   1.000
_cell.angle_alpha   90.00
_cell.angle_beta   90.00
_cell.angle_gamma   90.00
#
_symmetry.space_group_name_H-M   'P 1'
#
loop_
_entity.id
_entity.type
_entity.pdbx_description
1 polymer ?
#
loop_
_entity_poly.entity_id
_entity_poly.type
_entity_poly.pdbx_seq_one_letter_code
_entity_poly.pdbx_strand_id
1 'polypeptide(L)'
;MVHPVITEIFSNDKNVILFFKWASNQIEKKENLQQFFKWHLEVISEVINEIDKTKKINFSNKEQVEKWAIDYLKNYNEKIRKMRKNSNQVFERFHELKSEFTKIIPKDHEYYKKLESIMRVFLNRQELLVGKIIFSYRELWFLANQISNSNFKIGSVEDYQEWVKTNYSNLIQVKMKLGQIEYEISK
;
A
#
# COMPACT_ATOMS: atom_id res chain seq x y z
N MET A 1 0.24 13.82 -16.54
CA MET A 1 0.50 12.40 -16.23
C MET A 1 -0.67 11.91 -15.41
N VAL A 2 -1.26 10.73 -15.67
CA VAL A 2 -2.35 10.22 -14.83
C VAL A 2 -1.71 9.50 -13.64
N HIS A 3 -1.83 10.07 -12.45
CA HIS A 3 -1.31 9.44 -11.25
C HIS A 3 -2.29 8.34 -10.77
N PRO A 4 -1.84 7.10 -10.52
CA PRO A 4 -2.70 6.04 -10.03
C PRO A 4 -3.22 6.41 -8.64
N VAL A 5 -4.51 6.15 -8.44
CA VAL A 5 -5.19 6.42 -7.18
C VAL A 5 -5.58 5.09 -6.54
N ILE A 6 -5.34 4.99 -5.24
CA ILE A 6 -5.88 3.92 -4.41
C ILE A 6 -7.38 4.19 -4.26
N THR A 7 -8.20 3.54 -5.08
CA THR A 7 -9.65 3.79 -5.11
C THR A 7 -10.45 2.72 -4.39
N GLU A 8 -9.96 1.49 -4.39
CA GLU A 8 -10.59 0.39 -3.66
C GLU A 8 -9.93 0.26 -2.28
N ILE A 9 -10.76 0.38 -1.26
CA ILE A 9 -10.42 0.25 0.16
C ILE A 9 -11.37 -0.81 0.71
N PHE A 10 -10.96 -1.58 1.72
CA PHE A 10 -11.92 -2.41 2.43
C PHE A 10 -13.07 -1.53 2.92
N SER A 11 -14.31 -1.94 2.64
CA SER A 11 -15.46 -1.30 3.28
C SER A 11 -15.24 -1.30 4.79
N ASN A 12 -15.84 -0.35 5.50
CA ASN A 12 -15.81 -0.32 6.97
C ASN A 12 -16.55 -1.50 7.64
N ASP A 13 -16.80 -2.55 6.88
CA ASP A 13 -17.60 -3.69 7.25
C ASP A 13 -16.79 -4.66 8.11
N LYS A 14 -17.35 -4.97 9.29
CA LYS A 14 -16.83 -6.02 10.19
C LYS A 14 -16.77 -7.37 9.48
N ASN A 15 -17.57 -7.59 8.44
CA ASN A 15 -17.60 -8.84 7.67
C ASN A 15 -16.26 -9.19 7.02
N VAL A 16 -15.43 -8.21 6.65
CA VAL A 16 -14.09 -8.49 6.09
C VAL A 16 -13.17 -9.08 7.15
N ILE A 17 -13.21 -8.52 8.37
CA ILE A 17 -12.43 -9.02 9.50
C ILE A 17 -12.89 -10.43 9.87
N LEU A 18 -14.21 -10.65 9.94
CA LEU A 18 -14.80 -11.97 10.21
C LEU A 18 -14.41 -13.00 9.14
N PHE A 19 -14.42 -12.62 7.86
CA PHE A 19 -13.96 -13.48 6.76
C PHE A 19 -12.53 -13.94 7.00
N PHE A 20 -11.60 -13.02 7.24
CA PHE A 20 -10.19 -13.36 7.41
C PHE A 20 -9.90 -14.13 8.68
N LYS A 21 -10.62 -13.84 9.77
CA LYS A 21 -10.55 -14.60 11.02
C LYS A 21 -11.06 -16.03 10.86
N TRP A 22 -12.14 -16.22 10.09
CA TRP A 22 -12.62 -17.56 9.77
C TRP A 22 -11.62 -18.29 8.87
N ALA A 23 -11.16 -17.64 7.80
CA ALA A 23 -10.25 -18.23 6.82
C ALA A 23 -8.92 -18.63 7.46
N SER A 24 -8.40 -17.85 8.42
CA SER A 24 -7.17 -18.18 9.14
C SER A 24 -7.26 -19.46 9.98
N ASN A 25 -8.47 -19.89 10.34
CA ASN A 25 -8.69 -21.13 11.10
C ASN A 25 -8.93 -22.34 10.20
N GLN A 26 -9.12 -22.12 8.88
CA GLN A 26 -9.39 -23.17 7.90
C GLN A 26 -8.22 -23.41 6.94
N ILE A 27 -7.32 -22.44 6.83
CA ILE A 27 -6.14 -22.49 5.97
C ILE A 27 -5.10 -23.48 6.53
N GLU A 28 -4.36 -24.17 5.66
CA GLU A 28 -3.39 -25.19 6.08
C GLU A 28 -2.21 -24.55 6.82
N LYS A 29 -1.76 -23.39 6.34
CA LYS A 29 -0.60 -22.65 6.88
C LYS A 29 -0.98 -21.22 7.19
N LYS A 30 -1.37 -20.96 8.44
CA LYS A 30 -1.77 -19.65 8.94
C LYS A 30 -0.67 -18.59 8.72
N GLU A 31 0.60 -19.01 8.76
CA GLU A 31 1.77 -18.17 8.54
C GLU A 31 1.78 -17.55 7.13
N ASN A 32 1.26 -18.26 6.11
CA ASN A 32 1.19 -17.74 4.75
C ASN A 32 0.30 -16.49 4.69
N LEU A 33 -0.83 -16.54 5.40
CA LEU A 33 -1.76 -15.42 5.50
C LEU A 33 -1.15 -14.27 6.32
N GLN A 34 -0.48 -14.57 7.44
CA GLN A 34 0.21 -13.55 8.24
C GLN A 34 1.33 -12.84 7.44
N GLN A 35 2.15 -13.60 6.71
CA GLN A 35 3.19 -13.05 5.85
C GLN A 35 2.60 -12.13 4.78
N PHE A 36 1.49 -12.54 4.17
CA PHE A 36 0.77 -11.72 3.20
C PHE A 36 0.41 -10.34 3.76
N PHE A 37 -0.20 -10.27 4.93
CA PHE A 37 -0.55 -9.01 5.59
C PHE A 37 0.68 -8.22 6.02
N LYS A 38 1.68 -8.89 6.59
CA LYS A 38 2.93 -8.28 7.05
C LYS A 38 3.63 -7.52 5.91
N TRP A 39 3.79 -8.15 4.74
CA TRP A 39 4.46 -7.50 3.61
C TRP A 39 3.71 -6.26 3.10
N HIS A 40 2.38 -6.29 3.09
CA HIS A 40 1.59 -5.09 2.79
C HIS A 40 1.82 -3.98 3.81
N LEU A 41 1.74 -4.31 5.10
CA LEU A 41 1.89 -3.34 6.19
C LEU A 41 3.30 -2.72 6.22
N GLU A 42 4.33 -3.50 5.91
CA GLU A 42 5.71 -3.01 5.77
C GLU A 42 5.82 -1.97 4.64
N VAL A 43 5.31 -2.29 3.45
CA VAL A 43 5.34 -1.36 2.31
C VAL A 43 4.53 -0.10 2.62
N ILE A 44 3.30 -0.23 3.12
CA ILE A 44 2.45 0.92 3.43
C ILE A 44 3.09 1.81 4.50
N SER A 45 3.71 1.22 5.52
CA SER A 45 4.38 1.98 6.58
C SER A 45 5.58 2.76 6.05
N GLU A 46 6.39 2.17 5.17
CA GLU A 46 7.51 2.86 4.54
C GLU A 46 7.02 4.09 3.74
N VAL A 47 5.97 3.92 2.93
CA VAL A 47 5.41 5.01 2.12
C VAL A 47 4.80 6.11 2.98
N ILE A 48 4.00 5.76 3.99
CA ILE A 48 3.41 6.73 4.93
C ILE A 48 4.50 7.53 5.64
N ASN A 49 5.53 6.86 6.14
CA ASN A 49 6.63 7.52 6.85
C ASN A 49 7.34 8.55 5.98
N GLU A 50 7.60 8.26 4.70
CA GLU A 50 8.24 9.23 3.80
C GLU A 50 7.30 10.37 3.39
N ILE A 51 6.01 10.11 3.19
CA ILE A 51 5.03 11.17 2.97
C ILE A 51 4.95 12.11 4.18
N ASP A 52 4.95 11.56 5.41
CA ASP A 52 4.89 12.36 6.64
C ASP A 52 6.14 13.21 6.88
N LYS A 53 7.32 12.70 6.51
CA LYS A 53 8.54 13.52 6.49
C LYS A 53 8.41 14.65 5.48
N THR A 54 7.95 14.34 4.26
CA THR A 54 7.82 15.31 3.18
C THR A 54 6.83 16.43 3.52
N LYS A 55 5.71 16.12 4.16
CA LYS A 55 4.71 17.12 4.61
C LYS A 55 5.25 18.16 5.60
N LYS A 56 6.32 17.83 6.32
CA LYS A 56 6.96 18.75 7.29
C LYS A 56 7.98 19.69 6.65
N ILE A 57 8.26 19.54 5.35
CA ILE A 57 9.21 20.37 4.63
C ILE A 57 8.56 21.68 4.22
N ASN A 58 9.22 22.81 4.51
CA ASN A 58 8.81 24.11 3.98
C ASN A 58 9.37 24.27 2.57
N PHE A 59 8.50 24.09 1.56
CA PHE A 59 8.89 24.21 0.15
C PHE A 59 9.32 25.62 -0.30
N SER A 60 9.12 26.64 0.55
CA SER A 60 9.62 27.99 0.29
C SER A 60 11.08 28.18 0.76
N ASN A 61 11.61 27.25 1.57
CA ASN A 61 13.01 27.29 2.02
C ASN A 61 13.88 26.39 1.14
N LYS A 62 14.63 27.01 0.22
CA LYS A 62 15.46 26.32 -0.76
C LYS A 62 16.46 25.34 -0.13
N GLU A 63 17.19 25.75 0.90
CA GLU A 63 18.21 24.91 1.55
C GLU A 63 17.59 23.67 2.21
N GLN A 64 16.45 23.84 2.88
CA GLN A 64 15.73 22.73 3.50
C GLN A 64 15.22 21.72 2.46
N VAL A 65 14.69 22.22 1.34
CA VAL A 65 14.13 21.41 0.26
C VAL A 65 15.21 20.62 -0.47
N GLU A 66 16.34 21.26 -0.77
CA GLU A 66 17.50 20.60 -1.38
C GLU A 66 18.07 19.51 -0.48
N LYS A 67 18.23 19.79 0.82
CA LYS A 67 18.70 18.80 1.80
C LYS A 67 17.78 17.58 1.86
N TRP A 68 16.46 17.80 1.95
CA TRP A 68 15.48 16.71 1.93
C TRP A 68 15.60 15.87 0.64
N ALA A 69 15.71 16.52 -0.52
CA ALA A 69 15.80 15.82 -1.80
C ALA A 69 17.05 14.93 -1.88
N ILE A 70 18.21 15.45 -1.47
CA ILE A 70 19.47 14.69 -1.43
C ILE A 70 19.34 13.48 -0.49
N ASP A 71 18.84 13.67 0.73
CA ASP A 71 18.69 12.62 1.73
C ASP A 71 17.70 11.53 1.28
N TYR A 72 16.61 11.93 0.63
CA TYR A 72 15.63 11.01 0.05
C TYR A 72 16.26 10.17 -1.08
N LEU A 73 16.92 10.83 -2.04
CA LEU A 73 17.53 10.16 -3.20
C LEU A 73 18.64 9.19 -2.81
N LYS A 74 19.42 9.51 -1.77
CA LYS A 74 20.49 8.65 -1.26
C LYS A 74 19.98 7.26 -0.86
N ASN A 75 18.80 7.20 -0.24
CA ASN A 75 18.24 5.94 0.29
C ASN A 75 17.18 5.31 -0.62
N TYR A 76 16.75 6.02 -1.66
CA TYR A 76 15.67 5.61 -2.56
C TYR A 76 15.88 4.20 -3.14
N ASN A 77 17.08 3.93 -3.67
CA ASN A 77 17.38 2.68 -4.37
C ASN A 77 17.27 1.44 -3.45
N GLU A 78 17.69 1.56 -2.19
CA GLU A 78 17.57 0.47 -1.22
C GLU A 78 16.10 0.23 -0.86
N LYS A 79 15.40 1.30 -0.51
CA LYS A 79 13.99 1.26 -0.09
C LYS A 79 13.08 0.74 -1.20
N ILE A 80 13.26 1.22 -2.44
CA ILE A 80 12.46 0.76 -3.59
C ILE A 80 12.74 -0.71 -3.93
N ARG A 81 13.99 -1.19 -3.81
CA ARG A 81 14.33 -2.60 -4.02
C ARG A 81 13.64 -3.48 -2.98
N LYS A 82 13.68 -3.08 -1.70
CA LYS A 82 12.99 -3.80 -0.62
C LYS A 82 11.48 -3.87 -0.87
N MET A 83 10.84 -2.75 -1.20
CA MET A 83 9.39 -2.74 -1.46
C MET A 83 9.02 -3.55 -2.69
N ARG A 84 9.81 -3.52 -3.78
CA ARG A 84 9.59 -4.36 -4.96
C ARG A 84 9.70 -5.85 -4.63
N LYS A 85 10.68 -6.24 -3.81
CA LYS A 85 10.80 -7.61 -3.33
C LYS A 85 9.53 -8.03 -2.58
N ASN A 86 9.07 -7.23 -1.63
CA ASN A 86 7.83 -7.50 -0.89
C ASN A 86 6.61 -7.54 -1.83
N SER A 87 6.55 -6.66 -2.84
CA SER A 87 5.47 -6.66 -3.84
C SER A 87 5.40 -7.95 -4.64
N ASN A 88 6.55 -8.50 -5.05
CA ASN A 88 6.58 -9.78 -5.76
C ASN A 88 6.11 -10.92 -4.86
N GLN A 89 6.56 -10.95 -3.60
CA GLN A 89 6.11 -11.93 -2.62
C GLN A 89 4.60 -11.83 -2.35
N VAL A 90 4.06 -10.61 -2.28
CA VAL A 90 2.62 -10.36 -2.19
C VAL A 90 1.88 -10.91 -3.41
N PHE A 91 2.40 -10.69 -4.62
CA PHE A 91 1.78 -11.17 -5.85
C PHE A 91 1.68 -12.70 -5.88
N GLU A 92 2.79 -13.39 -5.61
CA GLU A 92 2.84 -14.85 -5.56
C GLU A 92 1.85 -15.37 -4.51
N ARG A 93 1.94 -14.83 -3.30
CA ARG A 93 1.09 -15.23 -2.18
C ARG A 93 -0.40 -14.95 -2.41
N PHE A 94 -0.73 -13.88 -3.13
CA PHE A 94 -2.11 -13.58 -3.51
C PHE A 94 -2.74 -14.72 -4.31
N HIS A 95 -2.02 -15.26 -5.29
CA HIS A 95 -2.51 -16.35 -6.13
C HIS A 95 -2.65 -17.66 -5.36
N GLU A 96 -1.68 -17.96 -4.49
CA GLU A 96 -1.74 -19.13 -3.60
C GLU A 96 -2.96 -19.06 -2.67
N LEU A 97 -3.12 -17.95 -1.95
CA LEU A 97 -4.25 -17.75 -1.04
C LEU A 97 -5.59 -17.79 -1.78
N LYS A 98 -5.68 -17.21 -2.98
CA LYS A 98 -6.90 -17.28 -3.79
C LYS A 98 -7.26 -18.73 -4.13
N SER A 99 -6.28 -19.54 -4.52
CA SER A 99 -6.46 -20.96 -4.82
C SER A 99 -6.90 -21.73 -3.57
N GLU A 100 -6.24 -21.48 -2.44
CA GLU A 100 -6.54 -22.13 -1.17
C GLU A 100 -7.93 -21.76 -0.64
N PHE A 101 -8.31 -20.49 -0.67
CA PHE A 101 -9.65 -20.04 -0.30
C PHE A 101 -10.75 -20.69 -1.14
N THR A 102 -10.51 -20.91 -2.44
CA THR A 102 -11.46 -21.59 -3.31
C THR A 102 -11.64 -23.06 -2.93
N LYS A 103 -10.64 -23.69 -2.31
CA LYS A 103 -10.71 -25.08 -1.83
C LYS A 103 -11.40 -25.20 -0.48
N ILE A 104 -11.11 -24.29 0.45
CA ILE A 104 -11.60 -24.38 1.84
C ILE A 104 -12.99 -23.78 2.03
N ILE A 105 -13.48 -22.96 1.10
CA ILE A 105 -14.81 -22.33 1.17
C ILE A 105 -15.81 -23.13 0.32
N PRO A 106 -16.76 -23.87 0.94
CA PRO A 106 -17.82 -24.55 0.23
C PRO A 106 -18.69 -23.58 -0.60
N LYS A 107 -19.25 -24.03 -1.73
CA LYS A 107 -20.04 -23.18 -2.64
C LYS A 107 -21.30 -22.59 -2.00
N ASP A 108 -21.86 -23.29 -1.02
CA ASP A 108 -23.03 -22.92 -0.23
C ASP A 108 -22.69 -22.04 0.98
N HIS A 109 -21.41 -21.87 1.30
CA HIS A 109 -20.96 -21.03 2.41
C HIS A 109 -21.17 -19.54 2.13
N GLU A 110 -21.55 -18.76 3.14
CA GLU A 110 -21.82 -17.32 2.99
C GLU A 110 -20.62 -16.51 2.45
N TYR A 111 -19.40 -16.99 2.75
CA TYR A 111 -18.15 -16.36 2.30
C TYR A 111 -17.80 -16.67 0.85
N TYR A 112 -18.39 -17.68 0.22
CA TYR A 112 -18.09 -18.03 -1.17
C TYR A 112 -18.41 -16.86 -2.12
N LYS A 113 -19.58 -16.23 -1.92
CA LYS A 113 -19.99 -15.04 -2.69
C LYS A 113 -19.17 -13.80 -2.34
N LYS A 114 -18.60 -13.74 -1.13
CA LYS A 114 -17.81 -12.60 -0.64
C LYS A 114 -16.35 -12.68 -1.09
N LEU A 115 -15.81 -13.89 -1.33
CA LEU A 115 -14.41 -14.14 -1.69
C LEU A 115 -13.95 -13.26 -2.85
N GLU A 116 -14.71 -13.21 -3.95
CA GLU A 116 -14.32 -12.43 -5.12
C GLU A 116 -14.22 -10.94 -4.79
N SER A 117 -15.22 -10.39 -4.08
CA SER A 117 -15.22 -8.99 -3.69
C SER A 117 -14.05 -8.62 -2.77
N ILE A 118 -13.69 -9.48 -1.83
CA ILE A 118 -12.60 -9.26 -0.88
C ILE A 118 -11.26 -9.33 -1.62
N MET A 119 -11.07 -10.34 -2.49
CA MET A 119 -9.84 -10.49 -3.26
C MET A 119 -9.64 -9.37 -4.28
N ARG A 120 -10.73 -8.81 -4.83
CA ARG A 120 -10.67 -7.65 -5.73
C ARG A 120 -10.04 -6.41 -5.07
N VAL A 121 -10.23 -6.19 -3.77
CA VAL A 121 -9.59 -5.04 -3.07
C VAL A 121 -8.06 -5.08 -3.15
N PHE A 122 -7.46 -6.27 -3.08
CA PHE A 122 -6.01 -6.45 -3.26
C PHE A 122 -5.57 -6.28 -4.72
N LEU A 123 -6.50 -6.39 -5.65
CA LEU A 123 -6.37 -6.08 -7.08
C LEU A 123 -7.06 -4.76 -7.41
N ASN A 124 -6.87 -3.72 -6.61
CA ASN A 124 -7.48 -2.38 -6.73
C ASN A 124 -7.80 -1.97 -8.19
N ARG A 125 -9.01 -2.31 -8.64
CA ARG A 125 -9.46 -2.46 -10.05
C ARG A 125 -8.79 -3.60 -10.83
N GLN A 126 -7.55 -3.39 -11.28
CA GLN A 126 -6.80 -4.33 -12.14
C GLN A 126 -5.31 -4.43 -11.75
N GLU A 127 -4.85 -3.55 -10.88
CA GLU A 127 -3.45 -3.50 -10.44
C GLU A 127 -3.37 -3.94 -8.99
N LEU A 128 -2.28 -4.62 -8.65
CA LEU A 128 -2.00 -4.94 -7.26
C LEU A 128 -1.98 -3.67 -6.41
N LEU A 129 -2.72 -3.70 -5.30
CA LEU A 129 -2.78 -2.62 -4.32
C LEU A 129 -1.37 -2.20 -3.86
N VAL A 130 -0.51 -3.18 -3.55
CA VAL A 130 0.89 -2.93 -3.17
C VAL A 130 1.69 -2.22 -4.26
N GLY A 131 1.40 -2.49 -5.54
CA GLY A 131 2.01 -1.80 -6.67
C GLY A 131 1.62 -0.31 -6.73
N LYS A 132 0.34 0.00 -6.51
CA LYS A 132 -0.15 1.39 -6.41
C LYS A 132 0.46 2.14 -5.22
N ILE A 133 0.63 1.45 -4.10
CA ILE A 133 1.29 2.01 -2.90
C ILE A 133 2.75 2.37 -3.24
N ILE A 134 3.49 1.47 -3.89
CA ILE A 134 4.87 1.71 -4.33
C ILE A 134 4.94 2.88 -5.34
N PHE A 135 3.94 3.02 -6.20
CA PHE A 135 3.87 4.16 -7.10
C PHE A 135 3.84 5.48 -6.32
N SER A 136 3.11 5.54 -5.21
CA SER A 136 3.08 6.74 -4.35
C SER A 136 4.45 7.13 -3.81
N TYR A 137 5.29 6.14 -3.50
CA TYR A 137 6.68 6.38 -3.15
C TYR A 137 7.50 6.92 -4.32
N ARG A 138 7.32 6.38 -5.53
CA ARG A 138 8.02 6.83 -6.74
C ARG A 138 7.69 8.29 -7.10
N GLU A 139 6.50 8.76 -6.78
CA GLU A 139 6.13 10.17 -7.00
C GLU A 139 6.95 11.13 -6.13
N LEU A 140 7.35 10.73 -4.92
CA LEU A 140 8.29 11.51 -4.11
C LEU A 140 9.68 11.58 -4.75
N TRP A 141 10.10 10.50 -5.41
CA TRP A 141 11.35 10.47 -6.18
C TRP A 141 11.34 11.44 -7.35
N PHE A 142 10.23 11.53 -8.11
CA PHE A 142 10.13 12.51 -9.19
C PHE A 142 10.28 13.94 -8.66
N LEU A 143 9.60 14.27 -7.56
CA LEU A 143 9.72 15.57 -6.91
C LEU A 143 11.16 15.86 -6.48
N ALA A 144 11.80 14.92 -5.77
CA ALA A 144 13.17 15.07 -5.30
C ALA A 144 14.17 15.28 -6.46
N ASN A 145 14.03 14.54 -7.58
CA ASN A 145 14.89 14.75 -8.75
C ASN A 145 14.68 16.10 -9.42
N GLN A 146 13.44 16.58 -9.50
CA GLN A 146 13.18 17.90 -10.09
C GLN A 146 13.83 19.02 -9.26
N ILE A 147 13.78 18.90 -7.93
CA ILE A 147 14.47 19.81 -7.02
C ILE A 147 15.99 19.73 -7.21
N SER A 148 16.57 18.53 -7.31
CA SER A 148 18.03 18.37 -7.43
C SER A 148 18.59 18.72 -8.80
N ASN A 149 17.82 18.60 -9.89
CA ASN A 149 18.33 18.71 -11.27
C ASN A 149 17.86 19.96 -12.05
N SER A 150 16.98 20.80 -11.50
CA SER A 150 16.41 21.93 -12.26
C SER A 150 16.06 23.15 -11.41
N ASN A 151 15.93 24.32 -12.06
CA ASN A 151 15.27 25.50 -11.49
C ASN A 151 13.76 25.22 -11.36
N PHE A 152 13.40 24.46 -10.32
CA PHE A 152 12.05 24.03 -10.00
C PHE A 152 11.05 25.20 -9.99
N LYS A 153 9.99 25.13 -10.80
CA LYS A 153 8.90 26.12 -10.81
C LYS A 153 7.75 25.65 -9.90
N ILE A 154 7.46 26.46 -8.88
CA ILE A 154 6.55 26.17 -7.75
C ILE A 154 5.10 25.89 -8.17
N GLY A 155 4.65 26.35 -9.35
CA GLY A 155 3.24 26.20 -9.78
C GLY A 155 2.76 24.78 -10.03
N SER A 156 3.64 23.79 -10.26
CA SER A 156 3.26 22.37 -10.40
C SER A 156 3.13 21.63 -9.06
N VAL A 157 3.33 22.32 -7.93
CA VAL A 157 3.36 21.73 -6.59
C VAL A 157 1.95 21.55 -6.01
N GLU A 158 1.00 22.43 -6.33
CA GLU A 158 -0.34 22.39 -5.72
C GLU A 158 -1.15 21.17 -6.15
N ASP A 159 -1.24 20.88 -7.46
CA ASP A 159 -1.89 19.67 -7.99
C ASP A 159 -1.24 18.39 -7.43
N TYR A 160 0.08 18.41 -7.28
CA TYR A 160 0.84 17.32 -6.68
C TYR A 160 0.51 17.15 -5.19
N GLN A 161 0.43 18.24 -4.42
CA GLN A 161 0.06 18.20 -3.00
C GLN A 161 -1.36 17.66 -2.79
N GLU A 162 -2.31 18.05 -3.63
CA GLU A 162 -3.68 17.57 -3.53
C GLU A 162 -3.81 16.08 -3.85
N TRP A 163 -3.07 15.62 -4.87
CA TRP A 163 -2.96 14.20 -5.16
C TRP A 163 -2.31 13.40 -4.01
N VAL A 164 -1.22 13.92 -3.42
CA VAL A 164 -0.55 13.30 -2.26
C VAL A 164 -1.50 13.22 -1.07
N LYS A 165 -2.28 14.28 -0.77
CA LYS A 165 -3.26 14.27 0.34
C LYS A 165 -4.31 13.17 0.17
N THR A 166 -4.90 13.06 -1.02
CA THR A 166 -5.95 12.08 -1.30
C THR A 166 -5.43 10.65 -1.19
N ASN A 167 -4.29 10.34 -1.83
CA ASN A 167 -3.71 9.00 -1.73
C ASN A 167 -3.22 8.68 -0.32
N TYR A 168 -2.66 9.66 0.39
CA TYR A 168 -2.21 9.47 1.76
C TYR A 168 -3.35 9.14 2.72
N SER A 169 -4.51 9.80 2.59
CA SER A 169 -5.70 9.48 3.40
C SER A 169 -6.14 8.02 3.17
N ASN A 170 -6.19 7.58 1.91
CA ASN A 170 -6.55 6.20 1.58
C ASN A 170 -5.49 5.21 2.05
N LEU A 171 -4.19 5.54 1.96
CA LEU A 171 -3.10 4.71 2.50
C LEU A 171 -3.25 4.46 4.00
N ILE A 172 -3.59 5.49 4.78
CA ILE A 172 -3.83 5.34 6.22
C ILE A 172 -5.01 4.38 6.46
N GLN A 173 -6.12 4.57 5.75
CA GLN A 173 -7.30 3.72 5.92
C GLN A 173 -6.99 2.25 5.58
N VAL A 174 -6.27 2.00 4.48
CA VAL A 174 -5.79 0.66 4.11
C VAL A 174 -4.90 0.09 5.22
N LYS A 175 -3.92 0.85 5.71
CA LYS A 175 -3.02 0.41 6.79
C LYS A 175 -3.79 0.00 8.03
N MET A 176 -4.74 0.84 8.47
CA MET A 176 -5.56 0.57 9.65
C MET A 176 -6.37 -0.72 9.48
N LYS A 177 -7.02 -0.90 8.33
CA LYS A 177 -7.82 -2.10 8.06
C LYS A 177 -6.99 -3.37 7.99
N LEU A 178 -5.87 -3.33 7.25
CA LEU A 178 -4.96 -4.47 7.18
C LEU A 178 -4.36 -4.79 8.55
N GLY A 179 -4.04 -3.78 9.37
CA GLY A 179 -3.55 -3.98 10.73
C GLY A 179 -4.58 -4.60 11.67
N GLN A 180 -5.85 -4.20 11.55
CA GLN A 180 -6.96 -4.84 12.29
C GLN A 180 -7.14 -6.31 11.89
N ILE A 181 -7.06 -6.60 10.59
CA ILE A 181 -7.16 -7.98 10.09
C ILE A 181 -5.98 -8.81 10.58
N GLU A 182 -4.75 -8.31 10.43
CA GLU A 182 -3.53 -9.00 10.88
C GLU A 182 -3.59 -9.30 12.38
N TYR A 183 -3.99 -8.33 13.20
CA TYR A 183 -4.14 -8.50 14.64
C TYR A 183 -5.16 -9.60 15.00
N GLU A 184 -6.31 -9.65 14.32
CA GLU A 184 -7.32 -10.69 14.58
C GLU A 184 -6.89 -12.08 14.11
N ILE A 185 -6.12 -12.16 13.03
CA ILE A 185 -5.52 -13.42 12.59
C ILE A 185 -4.45 -13.86 13.58
N SER A 186 -3.65 -12.96 14.13
CA SER A 186 -2.53 -13.31 15.01
C SER A 186 -2.93 -13.68 16.44
N LYS A 187 -4.21 -13.56 16.79
CA LYS A 187 -4.81 -14.17 17.98
C LYS A 187 -4.94 -15.69 17.83
#